data_AF-A0AAV1S0X9-F1
#
_entry.id   AF-A0AAV1S0X9-F1
#
_cell.length_a   1.000
_cell.length_b   1.000
_cell.length_c   1.000
_cell.angle_alpha   90.00
_cell.angle_beta   90.00
_cell.angle_gamma   90.00
#
_symmetry.space_group_name_H-M   'P 1'
#
loop_
_entity.id
_entity.type
_entity.pdbx_description
1 polymer ?
#
loop_
_entity_poly.entity_id
_entity_poly.type
_entity_poly.pdbx_seq_one_letter_code
_entity_poly.pdbx_strand_id
1 'polypeptide(L)'
;MNSSVFSLSPFLSFFVIGFLLFIGIPSSLSNNDLFDCSNKFVCGDISAGFPFWGTGRPPACGIPELELKCEDNITKMKINEVAYRVLGIYHDTEILRIAREDYLAGLCTPIFENSTFNPMVFQSVKGYTNLTFLYGCMAAPGNIPNIPGAYSLAK
;
A
#
# COMPACT_ATOMS: atom_id res chain seq x y z
N MET A 1 -7.86 -63.64 1.75
CA MET A 1 -7.80 -62.21 2.15
C MET A 1 -7.47 -62.17 3.62
N ASN A 2 -6.17 -62.12 3.91
CA ASN A 2 -5.61 -62.37 5.22
C ASN A 2 -4.93 -61.05 5.58
N SER A 3 -5.62 -60.22 6.33
CA SER A 3 -5.12 -58.93 6.76
C SER A 3 -4.18 -59.17 7.94
N SER A 4 -2.87 -59.14 7.70
CA SER A 4 -1.88 -59.11 8.77
C SER A 4 -1.97 -57.76 9.48
N VAL A 5 -2.64 -57.76 10.63
CA VAL A 5 -2.61 -56.66 11.58
C VAL A 5 -1.20 -56.66 12.18
N PHE A 6 -0.35 -55.73 11.72
CA PHE A 6 0.96 -55.51 12.31
C PHE A 6 0.77 -55.06 13.76
N SER A 7 0.93 -56.01 14.68
CA SER A 7 0.98 -55.75 16.12
C SER A 7 2.28 -55.00 16.41
N LEU A 8 2.23 -53.67 16.39
CA LEU A 8 3.35 -52.86 16.89
C LEU A 8 3.47 -53.11 18.40
N SER A 9 4.59 -53.69 18.80
CA SER A 9 4.97 -53.85 20.20
C SER A 9 4.76 -52.54 20.97
N PRO A 10 4.21 -52.58 22.20
CA PRO A 10 4.01 -51.39 23.01
C PRO A 10 5.32 -50.61 23.21
N PHE A 11 6.47 -51.30 23.21
CA PHE A 11 7.79 -50.66 23.26
C PHE A 11 8.06 -49.75 22.05
N LEU A 12 7.74 -50.20 20.83
CA LEU A 12 7.90 -49.40 19.62
C LEU A 12 6.99 -48.15 19.64
N SER A 13 5.79 -48.28 20.21
CA SER A 13 4.87 -47.15 20.38
C SER A 13 5.45 -46.07 21.31
N PHE A 14 6.03 -46.46 22.45
CA PHE A 14 6.71 -45.52 23.35
C PHE A 14 7.90 -44.83 22.70
N PHE A 15 8.71 -45.55 21.93
CA PHE A 15 9.82 -44.95 21.20
C PHE A 15 9.36 -43.95 20.15
N VAL A 16 8.30 -44.23 19.40
CA VAL A 16 7.75 -43.32 18.39
C VAL A 16 7.15 -42.07 19.04
N ILE A 17 6.41 -42.22 20.14
CA ILE A 17 5.85 -41.08 20.90
C ILE A 17 6.98 -40.22 21.47
N GLY A 18 8.02 -40.85 22.05
CA GLY A 18 9.21 -40.14 22.50
C GLY A 18 9.92 -39.40 21.36
N PHE A 19 10.10 -40.04 20.21
CA PHE A 19 10.69 -39.40 19.03
C PHE A 19 9.85 -38.23 18.52
N LEU A 20 8.52 -38.34 18.51
CA LEU A 20 7.61 -37.25 18.13
C LEU A 20 7.63 -36.08 19.12
N LEU A 21 7.91 -36.34 20.40
CA LEU A 21 8.12 -35.30 21.41
C LEU A 21 9.50 -34.64 21.27
N PHE A 22 10.52 -35.38 20.81
CA PHE A 22 11.88 -34.89 20.54
C PHE A 22 12.06 -34.23 19.17
N ILE A 23 11.24 -34.59 18.17
CA ILE A 23 10.97 -33.79 16.98
C ILE A 23 10.12 -32.62 17.48
N GLY A 24 10.74 -31.77 18.30
CA GLY A 24 10.13 -30.54 18.76
C GLY A 24 9.60 -29.84 17.53
N ILE A 25 8.32 -29.47 17.58
CA ILE A 25 7.79 -28.40 16.76
C ILE A 25 8.86 -27.32 16.81
N PRO A 26 9.49 -26.91 15.70
CA PRO A 26 10.40 -25.79 15.75
C PRO A 26 9.56 -24.68 16.36
N SER A 27 9.85 -24.36 17.62
CA SER A 27 9.31 -23.21 18.29
C SER A 27 9.66 -22.10 17.34
N SER A 28 8.66 -21.56 16.67
CA SER A 28 8.86 -20.46 15.74
C SER A 28 9.63 -19.44 16.54
N LEU A 29 10.94 -19.30 16.25
CA LEU A 29 11.67 -18.13 16.65
C LEU A 29 11.03 -17.03 15.82
N SER A 30 9.90 -16.50 16.31
CA SER A 30 9.62 -15.10 16.10
C SER A 30 10.80 -14.42 16.76
N ASN A 31 11.84 -14.16 15.97
CA ASN A 31 12.88 -13.22 16.33
C ASN A 31 12.16 -11.89 16.50
N ASN A 32 11.56 -11.67 17.68
CA ASN A 32 10.93 -10.41 18.03
C ASN A 32 11.97 -9.27 18.00
N ASP A 33 13.26 -9.63 17.98
CA ASP A 33 14.40 -8.73 17.85
C ASP A 33 14.80 -8.37 16.41
N LEU A 34 14.20 -8.99 15.36
CA LEU A 34 14.66 -8.68 13.99
C LEU A 34 14.06 -7.37 13.45
N PHE A 35 12.82 -7.02 13.82
CA PHE A 35 12.17 -5.76 13.44
C PHE A 35 11.16 -5.31 14.49
N ASP A 36 11.42 -4.16 15.14
CA ASP A 36 10.46 -3.52 16.04
C ASP A 36 9.36 -2.79 15.25
N CYS A 37 8.15 -3.37 15.25
CA CYS A 37 6.95 -2.80 14.62
C CYS A 37 6.06 -2.00 15.59
N SER A 38 6.53 -1.69 16.81
CA SER A 38 5.78 -0.84 17.74
C SER A 38 5.78 0.63 17.31
N ASN A 39 6.84 1.07 16.61
CA ASN A 39 6.98 2.43 16.11
C ASN A 39 6.02 2.73 14.96
N LYS A 40 5.44 3.93 14.96
CA LYS A 40 4.64 4.45 13.85
C LYS A 40 5.52 5.24 12.90
N PHE A 41 5.16 5.25 11.62
CA PHE A 41 5.63 6.29 10.70
C PHE A 41 5.07 7.64 11.17
N VAL A 42 5.90 8.69 11.13
CA VAL A 42 5.51 10.07 11.47
C VAL A 42 6.21 11.03 10.51
N CYS A 43 5.44 11.90 9.84
CA CYS A 43 5.96 12.97 8.98
C CYS A 43 4.90 14.07 8.82
N GLY A 44 5.23 15.30 9.20
CA GLY A 44 4.26 16.39 9.31
C GLY A 44 3.08 16.01 10.21
N ASP A 45 1.87 16.23 9.71
CA ASP A 45 0.63 15.90 10.43
C ASP A 45 0.17 14.45 10.23
N ILE A 46 0.93 13.63 9.50
CA ILE A 46 0.58 12.24 9.22
C ILE A 46 1.33 11.31 10.16
N SER A 47 0.58 10.44 10.84
CA SER A 47 1.10 9.29 11.55
C SER A 47 0.39 8.02 11.08
N ALA A 48 1.16 6.95 10.82
CA ALA A 48 0.63 5.71 10.26
C ALA A 48 1.27 4.47 10.90
N GLY A 49 0.45 3.47 11.17
CA GLY A 49 0.88 2.10 11.50
C GLY A 49 0.65 1.14 10.33
N PHE A 50 0.53 -0.15 10.63
CA PHE A 50 0.07 -1.15 9.63
C PHE A 50 -1.24 -0.68 8.96
N PRO A 51 -1.40 -0.81 7.64
CA PRO A 51 -0.57 -1.55 6.69
C PRO A 51 0.62 -0.78 6.11
N PHE A 52 0.85 0.46 6.55
CA PHE A 52 1.92 1.32 6.04
C PHE A 52 3.27 1.04 6.73
N TRP A 53 4.33 1.36 6.01
CA TRP A 53 5.72 1.34 6.49
C TRP A 53 6.49 2.50 5.84
N GLY A 54 7.73 2.73 6.26
CA GLY A 54 8.55 3.85 5.80
C GLY A 54 9.22 4.54 6.97
N THR A 55 10.03 5.58 6.72
CA THR A 55 10.78 6.41 7.70
C THR A 55 10.61 6.01 9.17
N GLY A 56 11.55 5.22 9.71
CA GLY A 56 11.55 4.77 11.11
C GLY A 56 10.73 3.49 11.40
N ARG A 57 9.92 3.02 10.44
CA ARG A 57 9.15 1.77 10.49
C ARG A 57 9.61 0.81 9.36
N PRO A 58 10.22 -0.34 9.70
CA PRO A 58 10.82 -1.25 8.71
C PRO A 58 9.84 -1.79 7.65
N PRO A 59 10.32 -2.16 6.45
CA PRO A 59 9.49 -2.76 5.40
C PRO A 59 8.75 -4.02 5.83
N ALA A 60 9.35 -4.81 6.73
CA ALA A 60 8.74 -6.00 7.31
C ALA A 60 7.47 -5.71 8.13
N CYS A 61 7.21 -4.45 8.49
CA CYS A 61 6.09 -4.01 9.32
C CYS A 61 4.88 -3.49 8.52
N GLY A 62 4.89 -3.62 7.19
CA GLY A 62 3.80 -3.16 6.32
C GLY A 62 3.71 -3.94 5.01
N ILE A 63 2.82 -3.49 4.14
CA ILE A 63 2.61 -4.07 2.80
C ILE A 63 3.60 -3.41 1.83
N PRO A 64 4.37 -4.17 1.02
CA PRO A 64 5.41 -3.61 0.15
C PRO A 64 4.98 -2.42 -0.71
N GLU A 65 3.75 -2.44 -1.23
CA GLU A 65 3.17 -1.40 -2.09
C GLU A 65 2.70 -0.14 -1.33
N LEU A 66 2.70 -0.16 0.01
CA LEU A 66 2.21 0.92 0.87
C LEU A 66 3.37 1.61 1.63
N GLU A 67 4.49 1.79 0.95
CA GLU A 67 5.62 2.60 1.43
C GLU A 67 5.21 4.09 1.52
N LEU A 68 5.46 4.70 2.68
CA LEU A 68 5.38 6.14 2.91
C LEU A 68 6.79 6.73 2.97
N LYS A 69 6.98 7.87 2.29
CA LYS A 69 8.21 8.65 2.30
C LYS A 69 7.94 10.02 2.92
N CYS A 70 8.94 10.55 3.61
CA CYS A 70 8.90 11.90 4.15
C CYS A 70 9.89 12.78 3.39
N GLU A 71 9.39 13.76 2.66
CA GLU A 71 10.19 14.73 1.90
C GLU A 71 9.70 16.14 2.26
N ASP A 72 10.59 17.00 2.75
CA ASP A 72 10.27 18.38 3.15
C ASP A 72 9.07 18.48 4.11
N ASN A 73 8.98 17.56 5.07
CA ASN A 73 7.86 17.45 6.03
C ASN A 73 6.50 17.13 5.37
N ILE A 74 6.51 16.63 4.13
CA ILE A 74 5.34 16.18 3.38
C ILE A 74 5.40 14.67 3.24
N THR A 75 4.32 14.00 3.64
CA THR A 75 4.17 12.56 3.44
C THR A 75 3.78 12.27 2.00
N LYS A 76 4.55 11.40 1.35
CA LYS A 76 4.35 10.97 -0.04
C LYS A 76 4.28 9.46 -0.12
N MET A 77 3.63 8.96 -1.16
CA MET A 77 3.62 7.54 -1.53
C MET A 77 3.64 7.40 -3.04
N LYS A 78 3.98 6.20 -3.52
CA LYS A 78 4.03 5.88 -4.94
C LYS A 78 3.06 4.74 -5.24
N ILE A 79 2.19 4.93 -6.23
CA ILE A 79 1.26 3.89 -6.71
C ILE A 79 1.45 3.78 -8.22
N ASN A 80 1.92 2.61 -8.69
CA ASN A 80 2.16 2.32 -10.10
C ASN A 80 2.88 3.47 -10.84
N GLU A 81 4.09 3.79 -10.37
CA GLU A 81 4.95 4.85 -10.91
C GLU A 81 4.52 6.30 -10.65
N VAL A 82 3.29 6.53 -10.19
CA VAL A 82 2.78 7.87 -9.94
C VAL A 82 2.97 8.27 -8.49
N ALA A 83 3.49 9.48 -8.27
CA ALA A 83 3.71 10.06 -6.95
C ALA A 83 2.45 10.75 -6.43
N TYR A 84 2.15 10.51 -5.16
CA TYR A 84 0.99 11.06 -4.46
C TYR A 84 1.43 11.71 -3.14
N ARG A 85 0.86 12.86 -2.81
CA ARG A 85 0.84 13.39 -1.44
C ARG A 85 -0.23 12.68 -0.63
N VAL A 86 0.09 12.28 0.58
CA VAL A 86 -0.89 11.80 1.56
C VAL A 86 -1.47 13.01 2.28
N LEU A 87 -2.76 13.24 2.08
CA LEU A 87 -3.50 14.34 2.68
C LEU A 87 -4.12 13.95 4.03
N GLY A 88 -4.34 12.66 4.25
CA GLY A 88 -4.91 12.17 5.50
C GLY A 88 -5.10 10.66 5.50
N ILE A 89 -4.98 10.06 6.68
CA ILE A 89 -5.22 8.65 6.95
C ILE A 89 -6.25 8.58 8.08
N TYR A 90 -7.42 8.03 7.80
CA TYR A 90 -8.53 7.93 8.75
C TYR A 90 -8.78 6.47 9.07
N HIS A 91 -8.23 6.01 10.19
CA HIS A 91 -8.29 4.61 10.61
C HIS A 91 -9.73 4.16 10.91
N ASP A 92 -10.55 5.01 11.54
CA ASP A 92 -11.92 4.66 11.94
C ASP A 92 -12.83 4.35 10.74
N THR A 93 -12.56 4.97 9.60
CA THR A 93 -13.33 4.80 8.37
C THR A 93 -12.58 4.05 7.28
N GLU A 94 -11.34 3.62 7.55
CA GLU A 94 -10.44 2.97 6.58
C GLU A 94 -10.24 3.82 5.29
N ILE A 95 -10.18 5.15 5.44
CA ILE A 95 -10.04 6.07 4.29
C ILE A 95 -8.61 6.60 4.21
N LEU A 96 -7.98 6.39 3.05
CA LEU A 96 -6.75 7.05 2.65
C LEU A 96 -7.07 8.18 1.66
N ARG A 97 -6.74 9.43 2.02
CA ARG A 97 -6.88 10.59 1.13
C ARG A 97 -5.54 10.96 0.54
N ILE A 98 -5.47 10.96 -0.79
CA ILE A 98 -4.26 11.27 -1.55
C ILE A 98 -4.55 12.27 -2.67
N ALA A 99 -3.51 13.00 -3.08
CA ALA A 99 -3.52 13.85 -4.26
C ALA A 99 -2.28 13.60 -5.10
N ARG A 100 -2.47 13.56 -6.42
CA ARG A 100 -1.43 13.51 -7.45
C ARG A 100 -0.45 14.68 -7.28
N GLU A 101 0.85 14.39 -7.12
CA GLU A 101 1.88 15.42 -6.94
C GLU A 101 2.06 16.29 -8.20
N ASP A 102 1.97 15.67 -9.38
CA ASP A 102 2.13 16.32 -10.68
C ASP A 102 1.05 17.39 -10.95
N TYR A 103 -0.13 17.26 -10.36
CA TYR A 103 -1.20 18.26 -10.49
C TYR A 103 -0.98 19.53 -9.67
N LEU A 104 0.01 19.56 -8.78
CA LEU A 104 0.33 20.76 -8.00
C LEU A 104 1.03 21.83 -8.83
N ALA A 105 1.75 21.44 -9.89
CA ALA A 105 2.34 22.37 -10.85
C ALA A 105 1.30 22.98 -11.80
N GLY A 106 0.07 22.46 -11.80
CA GLY A 106 -1.04 22.86 -12.66
C GLY A 106 -1.54 21.72 -13.54
N LEU A 107 -2.76 21.86 -14.06
CA LEU A 107 -3.41 20.85 -14.89
C LEU A 107 -2.92 20.83 -16.35
N CYS A 108 -2.04 21.76 -16.72
CA CYS A 108 -1.59 21.96 -18.10
C CYS A 108 -0.19 21.42 -18.38
N THR A 109 0.25 20.46 -17.58
CA THR A 109 1.47 19.71 -17.86
C THR A 109 1.27 18.83 -19.11
N PRO A 110 2.27 18.71 -19.99
CA PRO A 110 2.11 18.02 -21.28
C PRO A 110 2.03 16.49 -21.17
N ILE A 111 2.31 15.90 -19.99
CA ILE A 111 2.43 14.46 -19.80
C ILE A 111 1.52 14.03 -18.65
N PHE A 112 0.56 13.16 -18.97
CA PHE A 112 -0.31 12.51 -18.00
C PHE A 112 0.06 11.04 -17.95
N GLU A 113 0.68 10.63 -16.84
CA GLU A 113 0.94 9.22 -16.61
C GLU A 113 -0.37 8.53 -16.25
N ASN A 114 -0.69 7.47 -17.01
CA ASN A 114 -1.79 6.58 -16.70
C ASN A 114 -1.50 5.90 -15.36
N SER A 115 -2.38 6.12 -14.39
CA SER A 115 -2.32 5.43 -13.11
C SER A 115 -3.50 4.48 -13.01
N THR A 116 -3.21 3.18 -13.02
CA THR A 116 -4.17 2.15 -12.61
C THR A 116 -3.85 1.82 -11.16
N PHE A 117 -4.83 1.60 -10.29
CA PHE A 117 -4.55 1.08 -8.94
C PHE A 117 -4.27 -0.43 -9.02
N ASN A 118 -3.31 -0.93 -8.23
CA ASN A 118 -3.10 -2.38 -8.12
C ASN A 118 -4.32 -3.01 -7.41
N PRO A 119 -5.10 -3.87 -8.10
CA PRO A 119 -6.31 -4.44 -7.52
C PRO A 119 -6.06 -5.41 -6.37
N MET A 120 -4.83 -5.93 -6.20
CA MET A 120 -4.48 -6.76 -5.05
C MET A 120 -4.36 -5.96 -3.74
N VAL A 121 -4.08 -4.66 -3.84
CA VAL A 121 -3.90 -3.78 -2.68
C VAL A 121 -5.11 -2.88 -2.49
N PHE A 122 -5.70 -2.41 -3.59
CA PHE A 122 -6.86 -1.53 -3.60
C PHE A 122 -8.04 -2.22 -4.28
N GLN A 123 -8.96 -2.75 -3.49
CA GLN A 123 -10.20 -3.33 -4.02
C GLN A 123 -11.24 -2.25 -4.28
N SER A 124 -11.83 -2.27 -5.48
CA SER A 124 -12.96 -1.41 -5.80
C SER A 124 -14.20 -1.86 -5.01
N VAL A 125 -14.71 -0.99 -4.15
CA VAL A 125 -15.94 -1.24 -3.38
C VAL A 125 -17.19 -0.79 -4.14
N LYS A 126 -18.36 -1.25 -3.71
CA LYS A 126 -19.65 -0.82 -4.27
C LYS A 126 -19.80 0.71 -4.14
N GLY A 127 -19.99 1.39 -5.28
CA GLY A 127 -20.02 2.85 -5.35
C GLY A 127 -18.75 3.49 -5.91
N TYR A 128 -17.71 2.70 -6.20
CA TYR A 128 -16.56 3.17 -6.97
C TYR A 128 -17.00 3.73 -8.33
N THR A 129 -16.53 4.94 -8.65
CA THR A 129 -16.84 5.65 -9.89
C THR A 129 -15.55 6.14 -10.54
N ASN A 130 -15.36 5.82 -11.83
CA ASN A 130 -14.26 6.39 -12.60
C ASN A 130 -14.58 7.86 -12.91
N LEU A 131 -13.63 8.74 -12.59
CA LEU A 131 -13.74 10.17 -12.89
C LEU A 131 -12.81 10.50 -14.06
N THR A 132 -13.37 11.12 -15.09
CA THR A 132 -12.60 11.68 -16.20
C THR A 132 -12.62 13.20 -16.08
N PHE A 133 -11.44 13.79 -15.89
CA PHE A 133 -11.28 15.24 -15.84
C PHE A 133 -10.93 15.76 -17.23
N LEU A 134 -11.75 16.68 -17.75
CA LEU A 134 -11.50 17.40 -19.00
C LEU A 134 -11.11 18.84 -18.64
N TYR A 135 -9.85 19.20 -18.83
CA TYR A 135 -9.34 20.57 -18.63
C TYR A 135 -8.95 21.17 -19.98
N GLY A 136 -9.27 22.45 -20.17
CA GLY A 136 -8.84 23.23 -21.33
C GLY A 136 -7.56 23.98 -20.98
N CYS A 137 -6.47 23.68 -21.67
CA CYS A 137 -5.25 24.46 -21.57
C CYS A 137 -5.24 25.52 -22.66
N MET A 138 -5.05 26.78 -22.29
CA MET A 138 -4.73 27.80 -23.28
C MET A 138 -3.38 27.42 -23.88
N ALA A 139 -3.34 27.19 -25.19
CA ALA A 139 -2.08 27.07 -25.89
C ALA A 139 -1.22 28.30 -25.54
N ALA A 140 0.06 28.08 -25.22
CA ALA A 140 1.06 29.14 -25.17
C ALA A 140 0.88 30.07 -26.39
N PRO A 141 1.12 31.39 -26.28
CA PRO A 141 0.65 32.40 -27.24
C PRO A 141 1.05 32.02 -28.67
N GLY A 142 0.09 31.44 -29.37
CA GLY A 142 0.26 30.75 -30.64
C GLY A 142 -1.11 30.34 -31.14
N ASN A 143 -1.73 31.26 -31.87
CA ASN A 143 -2.94 31.13 -32.69
C ASN A 143 -4.03 30.19 -32.15
N ILE A 144 -4.93 30.74 -31.33
CA ILE A 144 -6.14 30.06 -30.85
C ILE A 144 -7.12 29.85 -32.03
N PRO A 145 -7.53 28.62 -32.36
CA PRO A 145 -8.74 28.40 -33.14
C PRO A 145 -9.95 28.77 -32.25
N ASN A 146 -10.77 29.71 -32.71
CA ASN A 146 -11.97 30.17 -32.01
C ASN A 146 -12.89 28.99 -31.68
N ILE A 147 -12.98 28.60 -30.40
CA ILE A 147 -14.02 27.69 -29.91
C ILE A 147 -15.09 28.55 -29.23
N PRO A 148 -16.34 28.56 -29.71
CA PRO A 148 -17.42 29.30 -29.09
C PRO A 148 -17.69 28.77 -27.67
N GLY A 149 -17.61 29.65 -26.65
CA GLY A 149 -18.04 29.34 -25.28
C GLY A 149 -16.95 29.35 -24.20
N ALA A 150 -15.69 29.67 -24.52
CA ALA A 150 -14.65 29.82 -23.51
C ALA A 150 -14.80 31.17 -22.77
N TYR A 151 -15.33 31.13 -21.54
CA TYR A 151 -15.26 32.26 -20.62
C TYR A 151 -13.99 32.15 -19.77
N SER A 152 -13.24 33.24 -19.69
CA SER A 152 -12.09 33.37 -18.80
C SER A 152 -12.59 33.68 -17.39
N LEU A 153 -12.34 32.80 -16.43
CA LEU A 153 -12.37 33.17 -15.02
C LEU A 153 -11.01 33.75 -14.67
N ALA A 154 -10.87 35.06 -14.87
CA ALA A 154 -9.75 35.81 -14.32
C ALA A 154 -9.98 36.02 -12.82
N LYS A 155 -8.92 35.83 -12.04
CA LYS A 155 -8.84 36.33 -10.67
C LYS A 155 -8.44 37.81 -10.69
#